data_AF-A0A7L0B343-F1
#
_entry.id   AF-A0A7L0B343-F1
#
_cell.length_a   1.000
_cell.length_b   1.000
_cell.length_c   1.000
_cell.angle_alpha   90.00
_cell.angle_beta   90.00
_cell.angle_gamma   90.00
#
_symmetry.space_group_name_H-M   'P 1'
#
loop_
_entity.id
_entity.type
_entity.pdbx_description
1 polymer ?
#
loop_
_entity_poly.entity_id
_entity_poly.type
_entity_poly.pdbx_seq_one_letter_code
_entity_poly.pdbx_strand_id
1 'polypeptide(L)'
;MKTLGNSHILGILLYAFYLLLVVSFDQVTIPAELKSAVAKVTVNTTSCSVTCGLGFKLEEMCEITPAGERRNCTLHRSNCLTSWVCGLLHFTVPAGKPFQFSCLTSDAVGFGSQAYSYTWRLAQGLITTNDVLFKPFKNPGSIIRFSPTSESDAGTYRCDVQMLKTFRVIKRVYFGVRVIQNDLVDLNFQKSLTWEQKLAANEEEGNTENSTHEEVRERQHFWQGVLFYDYLVGVGSGVIGSVLLSVALCFLQKILR
;
A
#
# COMPACT_ATOMS: atom_id res chain seq x y z
N MET A 1 -36.15 -53.34 -47.79
CA MET A 1 -35.42 -52.22 -47.14
C MET A 1 -34.91 -52.70 -45.78
N LYS A 2 -33.71 -52.25 -45.36
CA LYS A 2 -33.06 -52.46 -44.04
C LYS A 2 -32.10 -53.66 -43.87
N THR A 3 -31.09 -53.79 -44.73
CA THR A 3 -29.85 -54.54 -44.37
C THR A 3 -28.57 -53.93 -44.93
N LEU A 4 -28.65 -53.06 -45.94
CA LEU A 4 -27.47 -52.43 -46.55
C LEU A 4 -26.86 -51.27 -45.74
N GLY A 5 -27.63 -50.68 -44.81
CA GLY A 5 -27.20 -49.52 -44.01
C GLY A 5 -26.29 -49.84 -42.82
N ASN A 6 -26.39 -51.03 -42.22
CA ASN A 6 -25.65 -51.35 -40.99
C ASN A 6 -24.18 -51.76 -41.25
N SER A 7 -23.87 -52.34 -42.41
CA SER A 7 -22.50 -52.78 -42.74
C SER A 7 -21.56 -51.58 -42.99
N HIS A 8 -22.05 -50.53 -43.67
CA HIS A 8 -21.28 -49.31 -43.89
C HIS A 8 -21.05 -48.51 -42.61
N ILE A 9 -22.03 -48.44 -41.70
CA ILE A 9 -21.89 -47.73 -40.43
C ILE A 9 -20.90 -48.47 -39.50
N LEU A 10 -20.95 -49.80 -39.47
CA LEU A 10 -20.00 -50.61 -38.71
C LEU A 10 -18.57 -50.47 -39.26
N GLY A 11 -18.42 -50.47 -40.59
CA GLY A 11 -17.12 -50.28 -41.25
C GLY A 11 -16.52 -48.89 -41.01
N ILE A 12 -17.33 -47.84 -41.02
CA ILE A 12 -16.89 -46.47 -40.70
C ILE A 12 -16.51 -46.34 -39.22
N LEU A 13 -17.27 -46.95 -38.31
CA LEU A 13 -16.93 -46.99 -36.88
C LEU A 13 -15.63 -47.76 -36.61
N LEU A 14 -15.44 -48.91 -37.27
CA LEU A 14 -14.20 -49.69 -37.18
C LEU A 14 -13.02 -48.91 -37.77
N TYR A 15 -13.20 -48.22 -38.89
CA TYR A 15 -12.14 -47.40 -39.50
C TYR A 15 -11.82 -46.16 -38.65
N ALA A 16 -12.82 -45.53 -38.04
CA ALA A 16 -12.63 -44.43 -37.09
C ALA A 16 -11.92 -44.91 -35.82
N PHE A 17 -12.28 -46.07 -35.26
CA PHE A 17 -11.57 -46.67 -34.13
C PHE A 17 -10.14 -47.07 -34.48
N TYR A 18 -9.91 -47.58 -35.70
CA TYR A 18 -8.57 -47.91 -36.20
C TYR A 18 -7.73 -46.66 -36.40
N LEU A 19 -8.29 -45.57 -36.94
CA LEU A 19 -7.62 -44.27 -37.03
C LEU A 19 -7.30 -43.68 -35.65
N LEU A 20 -8.21 -43.79 -34.69
CA LEU A 20 -7.97 -43.37 -33.29
C LEU A 20 -6.90 -44.21 -32.58
N LEU A 21 -6.79 -45.51 -32.91
CA LEU A 21 -5.75 -46.41 -32.41
C LEU A 21 -4.39 -46.17 -33.07
N VAL A 22 -4.37 -45.81 -34.36
CA VAL A 22 -3.14 -45.54 -35.13
C VAL A 22 -2.61 -44.12 -34.89
N VAL A 23 -3.45 -43.16 -34.48
CA VAL A 23 -2.98 -41.94 -33.79
C VAL A 23 -2.65 -42.27 -32.33
N SER A 24 -1.88 -43.34 -32.15
CA SER A 24 -1.02 -43.47 -30.99
C SER A 24 -0.04 -42.32 -31.08
N PHE A 25 -0.06 -41.43 -30.09
CA PHE A 25 0.86 -40.31 -29.95
C PHE A 25 2.25 -40.73 -30.42
N ASP A 26 2.71 -40.17 -31.55
CA ASP A 26 4.11 -40.25 -31.94
C ASP A 26 4.90 -39.92 -30.68
N GLN A 27 5.80 -40.83 -30.28
CA GLN A 27 6.67 -40.59 -29.15
C GLN A 27 7.33 -39.23 -29.38
N VAL A 28 6.96 -38.24 -28.56
CA VAL A 28 7.55 -36.92 -28.62
C VAL A 28 9.05 -37.13 -28.45
N THR A 29 9.78 -37.03 -29.55
CA THR A 29 11.20 -37.34 -29.56
C THR A 29 11.89 -36.14 -28.94
N ILE A 30 12.02 -36.16 -27.61
CA ILE A 30 12.70 -35.09 -26.86
C ILE A 30 14.18 -35.11 -27.26
N PRO A 31 14.72 -34.01 -27.81
CA PRO A 31 16.14 -33.90 -28.16
C PRO A 31 17.04 -34.27 -26.98
N ALA A 32 18.20 -34.86 -27.25
CA ALA A 32 19.10 -35.37 -26.20
C ALA A 32 19.56 -34.26 -25.24
N GLU A 33 19.69 -33.04 -25.75
CA GLU A 33 20.09 -31.83 -25.02
C GLU A 33 19.04 -31.43 -23.97
N LEU A 34 17.75 -31.65 -24.26
CA LEU A 34 16.64 -31.38 -23.34
C LEU A 34 16.48 -32.46 -22.27
N LYS A 35 16.99 -33.68 -22.50
CA LYS A 35 16.98 -34.77 -21.51
C LYS A 35 17.96 -34.54 -20.36
N SER A 36 18.96 -33.67 -20.52
CA SER A 36 19.93 -33.31 -19.49
C SER A 36 19.80 -31.86 -19.00
N ALA A 37 18.88 -31.08 -19.57
CA ALA A 37 18.75 -29.66 -19.25
C ALA A 37 18.16 -29.45 -17.85
N VAL A 38 18.78 -28.55 -17.09
CA VAL A 38 18.25 -28.04 -15.82
C VAL A 38 17.53 -26.74 -16.09
N ALA A 39 16.24 -26.67 -15.77
CA ALA A 39 15.42 -25.48 -15.99
C ALA A 39 15.20 -24.74 -14.67
N LYS A 40 15.45 -23.43 -14.64
CA LYS A 40 15.08 -22.58 -13.51
C LYS A 40 13.65 -22.10 -13.70
N VAL A 41 12.74 -22.55 -12.83
CA VAL A 41 11.30 -22.25 -12.94
C VAL A 41 10.75 -21.71 -11.63
N THR A 42 9.69 -20.91 -11.74
CA THR A 42 8.91 -20.47 -10.58
C THR A 42 8.03 -21.62 -10.10
N VAL A 43 8.27 -22.11 -8.89
CA VAL A 43 7.51 -23.22 -8.29
C VAL A 43 6.39 -22.74 -7.37
N ASN A 44 6.55 -21.55 -6.77
CA ASN A 44 5.59 -20.96 -5.86
C ASN A 44 5.62 -19.44 -5.99
N THR A 45 4.48 -18.78 -5.79
CA THR A 45 4.34 -17.33 -5.85
C THR A 45 3.37 -16.86 -4.80
N THR A 46 3.72 -15.81 -4.05
CA THR A 46 2.75 -15.12 -3.20
C THR A 46 1.79 -14.30 -4.05
N SER A 47 0.66 -13.93 -3.46
CA SER A 47 -0.20 -12.87 -3.98
C SER A 47 0.56 -11.53 -4.06
N CYS A 48 0.08 -10.64 -4.91
CA CYS A 48 0.62 -9.28 -5.00
C CYS A 48 0.37 -8.52 -3.68
N SER A 49 1.37 -7.75 -3.23
CA SER A 49 1.29 -6.96 -1.99
C SER A 49 0.20 -5.89 -2.01
N VAL A 50 -0.32 -5.54 -3.19
CA VAL A 50 -1.36 -4.54 -3.39
C VAL A 50 -2.48 -5.09 -4.26
N THR A 51 -3.69 -4.58 -4.06
CA THR A 51 -4.86 -4.88 -4.89
C THR A 51 -4.92 -3.99 -6.14
N CYS A 52 -4.25 -2.85 -6.12
CA CYS A 52 -4.15 -1.91 -7.24
C CYS A 52 -2.81 -1.15 -7.21
N GLY A 53 -2.40 -0.63 -8.36
CA GLY A 53 -1.10 -0.01 -8.54
C GLY A 53 0.04 -1.01 -8.52
N LEU A 54 1.26 -0.48 -8.48
CA LEU A 54 2.47 -1.26 -8.45
C LEU A 54 2.70 -1.84 -7.05
N GLY A 55 2.81 -3.17 -6.98
CA GLY A 55 3.24 -3.89 -5.79
C GLY A 55 4.37 -4.86 -6.11
N PHE A 56 4.64 -5.72 -5.14
CA PHE A 56 5.60 -6.80 -5.31
C PHE A 56 4.99 -8.13 -4.88
N LYS A 57 5.57 -9.21 -5.38
CA LYS A 57 5.31 -10.57 -4.94
C LYS A 57 6.64 -11.30 -4.77
N LEU A 58 6.62 -12.36 -3.98
CA LEU A 58 7.76 -13.23 -3.77
C LEU A 58 7.55 -14.50 -4.58
N GLU A 59 8.49 -14.78 -5.47
CA GLU A 59 8.53 -15.95 -6.33
C GLU A 59 9.65 -16.87 -5.87
N GLU A 60 9.31 -18.11 -5.56
CA GLU A 60 10.29 -19.15 -5.30
C GLU A 60 10.75 -19.73 -6.63
N MET A 61 12.01 -19.50 -6.99
CA MET A 61 12.63 -20.01 -8.20
C MET A 61 13.56 -21.17 -7.86
N CYS A 62 13.29 -22.35 -8.39
CA CYS A 62 14.10 -23.55 -8.21
C CYS A 62 14.63 -24.06 -9.54
N GLU A 63 15.76 -24.75 -9.49
CA GLU A 63 16.25 -25.57 -10.59
C GLU A 63 15.56 -26.93 -10.57
N ILE A 64 14.99 -27.33 -11.70
CA ILE A 64 14.34 -28.64 -11.87
C ILE A 64 15.23 -29.50 -12.73
N THR A 65 15.63 -30.65 -12.19
CA THR A 65 16.40 -31.66 -12.92
C THR A 65 15.47 -32.48 -13.84
N PRO A 66 16.02 -33.22 -14.81
CA PRO A 66 15.23 -34.13 -15.66
C PRO A 66 14.47 -35.22 -14.86
N ALA A 67 14.92 -35.52 -13.64
CA ALA A 67 14.25 -36.45 -12.72
C ALA A 67 13.09 -35.79 -11.94
N GLY A 68 12.82 -34.50 -12.14
CA GLY A 68 11.77 -33.75 -11.45
C GLY A 68 12.14 -33.25 -10.05
N GLU A 69 13.39 -33.44 -9.62
CA GLU A 69 13.87 -32.98 -8.31
C GLU A 69 14.08 -31.47 -8.31
N ARG A 70 13.68 -30.81 -7.21
CA ARG A 70 13.89 -29.38 -6.97
C ARG A 70 15.23 -29.17 -6.27
N ARG A 71 16.08 -28.31 -6.83
CA ARG A 71 17.38 -27.92 -6.25
C ARG A 71 17.56 -26.40 -6.32
N ASN A 72 18.47 -25.87 -5.52
CA ASN A 72 18.88 -24.45 -5.57
C ASN A 72 17.70 -23.45 -5.58
N CYS A 73 16.73 -23.65 -4.68
CA CYS A 73 15.58 -22.77 -4.55
C CYS A 73 15.96 -21.43 -3.92
N THR A 74 15.58 -20.34 -4.57
CA THR A 74 15.83 -18.97 -4.12
C THR A 74 14.56 -18.14 -4.17
N LEU A 75 14.32 -17.32 -3.15
CA LEU A 75 13.23 -16.35 -3.16
C LEU A 75 13.65 -15.12 -3.97
N HIS A 76 12.84 -14.79 -4.96
CA HIS A 76 13.01 -13.64 -5.83
C HIS A 76 11.84 -12.68 -5.65
N ARG A 77 12.13 -11.40 -5.42
CA ARG A 77 11.10 -10.35 -5.36
C ARG A 77 10.88 -9.79 -6.75
N SER A 78 9.68 -9.99 -7.30
CA SER A 78 9.29 -9.45 -8.60
C SER A 78 8.14 -8.46 -8.49
N ASN A 79 8.04 -7.57 -9.47
CA ASN A 79 6.99 -6.56 -9.54
C ASN A 79 5.68 -7.17 -10.03
N CYS A 80 4.57 -6.70 -9.47
CA CYS A 80 3.23 -7.08 -9.91
C CYS A 80 2.35 -5.84 -10.09
N LEU A 81 1.45 -5.92 -11.07
CA LEU A 81 0.43 -4.92 -11.36
C LEU A 81 -0.89 -5.64 -11.56
N THR A 82 -1.76 -5.62 -10.55
CA THR A 82 -3.08 -6.27 -10.63
C THR A 82 -4.05 -5.42 -11.45
N SER A 83 -4.29 -4.19 -10.99
CA SER A 83 -5.06 -3.16 -11.70
C SER A 83 -4.32 -1.85 -11.56
N TRP A 84 -4.21 -1.06 -12.62
CA TRP A 84 -3.58 0.26 -12.54
C TRP A 84 -4.55 1.33 -12.00
N VAL A 85 -5.85 1.06 -11.91
CA VAL A 85 -6.86 1.98 -11.35
C VAL A 85 -7.21 1.56 -9.93
N CYS A 86 -6.98 2.44 -8.96
CA CYS A 86 -7.21 2.22 -7.53
C CYS A 86 -8.56 2.74 -7.00
N GLY A 87 -9.33 3.44 -7.85
CA GLY A 87 -10.61 3.99 -7.43
C GLY A 87 -10.49 5.25 -6.57
N LEU A 88 -11.56 5.53 -5.81
CA LEU A 88 -11.76 6.76 -5.04
C LEU A 88 -11.57 6.52 -3.54
N LEU A 89 -10.70 7.31 -2.92
CA LEU A 89 -10.46 7.35 -1.49
C LEU A 89 -11.07 8.63 -0.91
N HIS A 90 -11.88 8.52 0.14
CA HIS A 90 -12.55 9.66 0.76
C HIS A 90 -11.83 10.13 2.01
N PHE A 91 -11.70 11.44 2.15
CA PHE A 91 -11.21 12.09 3.36
C PHE A 91 -12.16 13.21 3.77
N THR A 92 -12.43 13.27 5.06
CA THR A 92 -13.15 14.38 5.70
C THR A 92 -12.17 15.09 6.61
N VAL A 93 -11.91 16.37 6.36
CA VAL A 93 -10.86 17.14 6.99
C VAL A 93 -11.46 18.37 7.68
N PRO A 94 -11.19 18.59 8.98
CA PRO A 94 -11.57 19.82 9.64
C PRO A 94 -10.82 21.05 9.09
N ALA A 95 -11.54 22.14 8.86
CA ALA A 95 -10.97 23.41 8.44
C ALA A 95 -9.95 23.93 9.47
N GLY A 96 -8.87 24.56 8.99
CA GLY A 96 -7.80 25.10 9.83
C GLY A 96 -6.77 24.07 10.29
N LYS A 97 -6.98 22.77 10.08
CA LYS A 97 -6.01 21.72 10.44
C LYS A 97 -5.08 21.39 9.28
N PRO A 98 -3.81 21.01 9.54
CA PRO A 98 -2.93 20.51 8.50
C PRO A 98 -3.42 19.14 8.02
N PHE A 99 -3.31 18.89 6.73
CA PHE A 99 -3.69 17.61 6.13
C PHE A 99 -2.78 17.27 4.96
N GLN A 100 -2.50 15.99 4.77
CA GLN A 100 -1.69 15.53 3.65
C GLN A 100 -2.14 14.14 3.19
N PHE A 101 -1.92 13.87 1.92
CA PHE A 101 -2.15 12.56 1.33
C PHE A 101 -1.14 12.30 0.22
N SER A 102 -0.83 11.02 0.01
CA SER A 102 0.21 10.57 -0.90
C SER A 102 -0.36 9.67 -1.99
N CYS A 103 0.12 9.86 -3.21
CA CYS A 103 -0.16 9.01 -4.34
C CYS A 103 0.55 7.64 -4.25
N LEU A 104 1.67 7.59 -3.53
CA LEU A 104 2.38 6.35 -3.21
C LEU A 104 1.99 5.83 -1.84
N THR A 105 1.77 4.52 -1.74
CA THR A 105 1.68 3.79 -0.47
C THR A 105 3.10 3.38 -0.03
N SER A 106 3.30 3.16 1.27
CA SER A 106 4.58 2.74 1.87
C SER A 106 5.21 1.53 1.17
N ASP A 107 4.39 0.65 0.63
CA ASP A 107 4.82 -0.65 0.11
C ASP A 107 5.47 -0.54 -1.29
N ALA A 108 5.25 0.60 -1.97
CA ALA A 108 5.85 0.93 -3.26
C ALA A 108 7.24 1.62 -3.12
N VAL A 109 7.66 1.98 -1.91
CA VAL A 109 8.89 2.75 -1.62
C VAL A 109 10.17 1.93 -1.82
N GLY A 110 10.06 0.63 -2.13
CA GLY A 110 11.21 -0.24 -2.44
C GLY A 110 11.95 0.10 -3.73
N PHE A 111 11.37 0.91 -4.62
CA PHE A 111 12.02 1.43 -5.81
C PHE A 111 12.17 2.94 -5.66
N GLY A 112 13.41 3.43 -5.71
CA GLY A 112 13.74 4.83 -5.49
C GLY A 112 12.77 5.79 -6.17
N SER A 113 12.37 6.84 -5.44
CA SER A 113 11.47 7.91 -5.89
C SER A 113 11.86 8.56 -7.23
N GLN A 114 13.08 8.32 -7.70
CA GLN A 114 13.65 8.79 -8.96
C GLN A 114 13.22 7.97 -10.20
N ALA A 115 12.41 6.92 -10.07
CA ALA A 115 11.94 6.12 -11.20
C ALA A 115 10.56 6.55 -11.75
N TYR A 116 9.86 7.43 -11.04
CA TYR A 116 8.46 7.76 -11.30
C TYR A 116 8.24 9.27 -11.46
N SER A 117 7.23 9.62 -12.25
CA SER A 117 6.67 10.96 -12.33
C SER A 117 5.21 10.95 -11.87
N TYR A 118 4.75 12.10 -11.38
CA TYR A 118 3.43 12.27 -10.80
C TYR A 118 2.71 13.38 -11.57
N THR A 119 1.52 13.08 -12.08
CA THR A 119 0.65 14.07 -12.69
C THR A 119 -0.58 14.24 -11.82
N TRP A 120 -0.85 15.48 -11.41
CA TRP A 120 -2.00 15.82 -10.59
C TRP A 120 -3.06 16.56 -11.40
N ARG A 121 -4.32 16.23 -11.13
CA ARG A 121 -5.47 16.98 -11.62
C ARG A 121 -6.50 17.17 -10.52
N LEU A 122 -7.26 18.26 -10.58
CA LEU A 122 -8.24 18.64 -9.57
C LEU A 122 -9.60 18.90 -10.22
N ALA A 123 -10.64 18.28 -9.66
CA ALA A 123 -12.04 18.68 -9.82
C ALA A 123 -12.45 19.39 -8.53
N GLN A 124 -12.28 20.72 -8.50
CA GLN A 124 -12.49 21.53 -7.28
C GLN A 124 -13.97 21.52 -6.87
N GLY A 125 -14.24 21.36 -5.58
CA GLY A 125 -15.59 21.32 -5.00
C GLY A 125 -16.45 20.10 -5.37
N LEU A 126 -15.95 19.19 -6.19
CA LEU A 126 -16.71 18.04 -6.69
C LEU A 126 -16.11 16.72 -6.24
N ILE A 127 -16.97 15.78 -5.84
CA ILE A 127 -16.61 14.39 -5.57
C ILE A 127 -16.95 13.57 -6.82
N THR A 128 -15.94 13.21 -7.63
CA THR A 128 -16.17 12.59 -8.94
C THR A 128 -14.99 11.76 -9.42
N THR A 129 -15.26 10.74 -10.23
CA THR A 129 -14.27 9.98 -11.00
C THR A 129 -14.36 10.25 -12.50
N ASN A 130 -15.22 11.20 -12.92
CA ASN A 130 -15.36 11.57 -14.33
C ASN A 130 -14.17 12.42 -14.79
N ASP A 131 -13.29 11.80 -15.56
CA ASP A 131 -12.03 12.36 -16.05
C ASP A 131 -12.15 13.70 -16.81
N VAL A 132 -13.32 14.01 -17.38
CA VAL A 132 -13.54 15.25 -18.15
C VAL A 132 -13.60 16.49 -17.25
N LEU A 133 -13.96 16.32 -15.98
CA LEU A 133 -14.15 17.44 -15.04
C LEU A 133 -12.84 17.92 -14.40
N PHE A 134 -11.73 17.23 -14.67
CA PHE A 134 -10.46 17.45 -14.00
C PHE A 134 -9.59 18.46 -14.76
N LYS A 135 -9.12 19.49 -14.06
CA LYS A 135 -8.15 20.47 -14.56
C LYS A 135 -6.73 20.14 -14.07
N PRO A 136 -5.66 20.46 -14.82
CA PRO A 136 -4.30 20.29 -14.35
C PRO A 136 -4.06 20.98 -12.99
N PHE A 137 -3.46 20.27 -12.05
CA PHE A 137 -3.11 20.79 -10.72
C PHE A 137 -1.59 20.76 -10.57
N LYS A 138 -0.98 21.90 -10.25
CA LYS A 138 0.48 22.03 -10.16
C LYS A 138 0.97 21.45 -8.84
N ASN A 139 1.54 20.24 -8.89
CA ASN A 139 2.28 19.66 -7.79
C ASN A 139 3.37 18.72 -8.35
N PRO A 140 4.66 19.00 -8.14
CA PRO A 140 5.74 18.16 -8.67
C PRO A 140 5.95 16.87 -7.86
N GLY A 141 5.46 16.82 -6.62
CA GLY A 141 5.68 15.71 -5.71
C GLY A 141 4.61 14.62 -5.77
N SER A 142 4.87 13.53 -5.06
CA SER A 142 3.90 12.45 -4.81
C SER A 142 2.90 12.77 -3.70
N ILE A 143 3.09 13.87 -2.98
CA ILE A 143 2.32 14.25 -1.78
C ILE A 143 1.67 15.61 -2.01
N ILE A 144 0.40 15.75 -1.64
CA ILE A 144 -0.28 17.03 -1.47
C ILE A 144 -0.33 17.36 0.02
N ARG A 145 -0.03 18.62 0.37
CA ARG A 145 -0.01 19.11 1.75
C ARG A 145 -0.80 20.41 1.84
N PHE A 146 -1.75 20.45 2.75
CA PHE A 146 -2.47 21.65 3.15
C PHE A 146 -2.00 22.05 4.55
N SER A 147 -1.69 23.33 4.73
CA SER A 147 -1.22 23.86 6.01
C SER A 147 -1.47 25.36 6.07
N PRO A 148 -2.67 25.80 6.51
CA PRO A 148 -3.82 25.00 6.96
C PRO A 148 -4.74 24.55 5.81
N THR A 149 -5.66 23.62 6.10
CA THR A 149 -6.73 23.23 5.17
C THR A 149 -7.86 24.26 5.18
N SER A 150 -8.35 24.64 4.01
CA SER A 150 -9.44 25.57 3.76
C SER A 150 -10.56 24.92 2.94
N GLU A 151 -11.76 25.49 2.95
CA GLU A 151 -12.88 24.98 2.14
C GLU A 151 -12.56 24.94 0.64
N SER A 152 -11.69 25.85 0.17
CA SER A 152 -11.27 25.90 -1.22
C SER A 152 -10.41 24.71 -1.64
N ASP A 153 -9.84 23.97 -0.68
CA ASP A 153 -9.09 22.75 -0.90
C ASP A 153 -10.01 21.52 -1.11
N ALA A 154 -11.32 21.66 -0.90
CA ALA A 154 -12.28 20.60 -1.13
C ALA A 154 -12.41 20.25 -2.62
N GLY A 155 -12.63 18.98 -2.91
CA GLY A 155 -12.79 18.46 -4.27
C GLY A 155 -12.13 17.10 -4.45
N THR A 156 -12.01 16.65 -5.70
CA THR A 156 -11.33 15.40 -6.03
C THR A 156 -9.97 15.66 -6.66
N TYR A 157 -8.93 15.11 -6.04
CA TYR A 157 -7.58 15.11 -6.57
C TYR A 157 -7.30 13.78 -7.24
N ARG A 158 -7.04 13.79 -8.54
CA ARG A 158 -6.57 12.63 -9.28
C ARG A 158 -5.05 12.67 -9.35
N CYS A 159 -4.42 11.56 -8.98
CA CYS A 159 -3.00 11.34 -9.23
C CYS A 159 -2.80 10.19 -10.22
N ASP A 160 -2.01 10.46 -11.25
CA ASP A 160 -1.44 9.44 -12.12
C ASP A 160 0.06 9.28 -11.84
N VAL A 161 0.48 8.08 -11.47
CA VAL A 161 1.89 7.68 -11.36
C VAL A 161 2.32 7.09 -12.70
N GLN A 162 3.38 7.64 -13.27
CA GLN A 162 3.94 7.19 -14.53
C GLN A 162 5.39 6.76 -14.35
N MET A 163 5.82 5.72 -15.08
CA MET A 163 7.23 5.37 -15.18
C MET A 163 7.97 6.41 -16.02
N LEU A 164 9.10 6.94 -15.54
CA LEU A 164 9.84 7.97 -16.28
C LEU A 164 10.40 7.49 -17.63
N LYS A 165 10.81 6.21 -17.71
CA LYS A 165 11.42 5.66 -18.92
C LYS A 165 10.41 5.39 -20.03
N THR A 166 9.19 5.00 -19.68
CA THR A 166 8.19 4.50 -20.63
C THR A 166 6.93 5.36 -20.72
N PHE A 167 6.78 6.34 -19.82
CA PHE A 167 5.59 7.17 -19.64
C PHE A 167 4.30 6.38 -19.40
N ARG A 168 4.41 5.08 -19.11
CA ARG A 168 3.26 4.22 -18.84
C ARG A 168 2.67 4.57 -17.47
N VAL A 169 1.36 4.82 -17.43
CA VAL A 169 0.61 4.95 -16.19
C VAL A 169 0.56 3.59 -15.49
N ILE A 170 1.06 3.54 -14.26
CA ILE A 170 1.12 2.33 -13.43
C ILE A 170 0.19 2.40 -12.23
N LYS A 171 -0.29 3.59 -11.88
CA LYS A 171 -1.26 3.80 -10.80
C LYS A 171 -2.08 5.05 -11.08
N ARG A 172 -3.39 4.95 -10.99
CA ARG A 172 -4.33 6.06 -10.96
C ARG A 172 -5.16 5.94 -9.69
N VAL A 173 -5.21 7.01 -8.91
CA VAL A 173 -6.01 7.08 -7.69
C VAL A 173 -6.72 8.43 -7.62
N TYR A 174 -7.94 8.42 -7.11
CA TYR A 174 -8.74 9.62 -6.86
C TYR A 174 -8.86 9.82 -5.36
N PHE A 175 -8.68 11.05 -4.89
CA PHE A 175 -8.80 11.44 -3.49
C PHE A 175 -9.91 12.48 -3.36
N GLY A 176 -11.07 12.07 -2.85
CA GLY A 176 -12.20 12.95 -2.57
C GLY A 176 -12.03 13.60 -1.20
N VAL A 177 -11.60 14.86 -1.17
CA VAL A 177 -11.38 15.65 0.04
C VAL A 177 -12.62 16.50 0.30
N ARG A 178 -13.23 16.29 1.46
CA ARG A 178 -14.30 17.12 2.02
C ARG A 178 -13.71 17.94 3.15
N VAL A 179 -13.92 19.24 3.13
CA VAL A 179 -13.49 20.13 4.21
C VAL A 179 -14.73 20.60 4.96
N ILE A 180 -14.75 20.39 6.26
CA ILE A 180 -15.88 20.75 7.14
C ILE A 180 -15.41 21.83 8.10
N GLN A 181 -16.21 22.87 8.32
CA GLN A 181 -15.90 23.88 9.32
C GLN A 181 -15.93 23.26 10.72
N ASN A 182 -15.01 23.68 11.60
CA ASN A 182 -14.88 23.10 12.94
C ASN A 182 -16.11 23.29 13.83
N ASP A 183 -16.98 24.24 13.49
CA ASP A 183 -18.17 24.65 14.24
C ASP A 183 -19.47 23.98 13.73
N LEU A 184 -19.46 23.33 12.57
CA LEU A 184 -20.68 22.80 11.95
C LEU A 184 -20.97 21.32 12.27
N VAL A 185 -19.97 20.52 12.68
CA VAL A 185 -20.16 19.10 12.98
C VAL A 185 -19.25 18.64 14.14
N ASP A 186 -19.84 18.46 15.33
CA ASP A 186 -19.18 17.72 16.42
C ASP A 186 -19.29 16.21 16.11
N LEU A 187 -18.25 15.64 15.52
CA LEU A 187 -18.16 14.20 15.20
C LEU A 187 -17.98 13.33 16.45
N ASN A 188 -18.03 13.90 17.66
CA ASN A 188 -18.07 13.12 18.89
C ASN A 188 -19.47 12.51 19.06
N PHE A 189 -19.66 11.34 18.45
CA PHE A 189 -20.89 10.57 18.56
C PHE A 189 -21.28 10.32 20.02
N GLN A 190 -20.33 10.13 20.94
CA GLN A 190 -20.64 9.94 22.36
C GLN A 190 -21.30 11.15 23.01
N LYS A 191 -21.04 12.37 22.56
CA LYS A 191 -21.78 13.55 23.08
C LYS A 191 -23.24 13.57 22.63
N SER A 192 -23.53 12.95 21.49
CA SER A 192 -24.89 12.90 20.92
C SER A 192 -25.73 11.74 21.46
N LEU A 193 -25.11 10.76 22.12
CA LEU A 193 -25.82 9.63 22.72
C LEU A 193 -26.56 10.07 24.00
N THR A 194 -27.80 9.61 24.15
CA THR A 194 -28.53 9.73 25.41
C THR A 194 -27.89 8.84 26.49
N TRP A 195 -28.16 9.12 27.77
CA TRP A 195 -27.61 8.34 28.88
C TRP A 195 -27.90 6.84 28.76
N GLU A 196 -29.10 6.49 28.31
CA GLU A 196 -29.54 5.11 28.09
C GLU A 196 -28.76 4.44 26.95
N GLN A 197 -28.47 5.15 25.86
CA GLN A 197 -27.66 4.65 24.75
C GLN A 197 -26.19 4.45 25.13
N LYS A 198 -25.66 5.29 26.04
CA LYS A 198 -24.32 5.11 26.60
C LYS A 198 -24.25 3.86 27.47
N LEU A 199 -25.29 3.61 28.29
CA LEU A 199 -25.35 2.37 29.08
C LEU A 199 -25.45 1.14 28.19
N ALA A 200 -26.29 1.16 27.15
CA ALA A 200 -26.44 0.03 26.23
C ALA A 200 -25.15 -0.29 25.47
N ALA A 201 -24.41 0.73 25.01
CA ALA A 201 -23.11 0.55 24.37
C ALA A 201 -22.07 -0.08 25.32
N ASN A 202 -22.08 0.33 26.60
CA ASN A 202 -21.18 -0.21 27.61
C ASN A 202 -21.57 -1.63 28.09
N GLU A 203 -22.86 -1.99 28.01
CA GLU A 203 -23.33 -3.35 28.32
C GLU A 203 -23.05 -4.35 27.18
N GLU A 204 -23.04 -3.88 25.93
CA GLU A 204 -22.70 -4.71 24.75
C GLU A 204 -21.19 -4.96 24.62
N GLU A 205 -20.35 -4.06 25.16
CA GLU A 205 -18.89 -4.23 25.35
C GLU A 205 -18.54 -5.12 26.56
N GLY A 206 -19.24 -6.24 26.68
CA GLY A 206 -18.96 -7.29 27.64
C GLY A 206 -17.60 -7.98 27.39
N ASN A 207 -16.57 -7.48 28.08
CA ASN A 207 -15.36 -8.20 28.49
C ASN A 207 -14.53 -8.88 27.39
N THR A 208 -13.78 -8.08 26.63
CA THR A 208 -12.40 -8.39 26.23
C THR A 208 -11.70 -7.05 26.00
N GLU A 209 -11.16 -6.46 27.08
CA GLU A 209 -10.16 -5.42 26.98
C GLU A 209 -8.91 -6.02 26.32
N ASN A 210 -8.82 -5.85 25.01
CA ASN A 210 -7.58 -5.91 24.24
C ASN A 210 -7.85 -5.38 22.83
N SER A 211 -7.23 -4.24 22.52
CA SER A 211 -6.62 -3.87 21.24
C SER A 211 -6.94 -2.41 20.84
N THR A 212 -6.14 -1.44 21.31
CA THR A 212 -4.84 -1.03 20.73
C THR A 212 -4.91 -0.15 19.49
N HIS A 213 -5.79 0.85 19.42
CA HIS A 213 -5.66 1.88 18.38
C HIS A 213 -5.78 3.33 18.86
N GLU A 214 -6.51 3.60 19.95
CA GLU A 214 -6.59 4.94 20.53
C GLU A 214 -5.56 5.17 21.65
N GLU A 215 -5.36 4.19 22.54
CA GLU A 215 -4.32 4.29 23.58
C GLU A 215 -2.90 4.38 23.01
N VAL A 216 -2.60 3.76 21.87
CA VAL A 216 -1.26 3.83 21.25
C VAL A 216 -0.98 5.25 20.73
N ARG A 217 -2.00 5.96 20.24
CA ARG A 217 -1.86 7.31 19.68
C ARG A 217 -1.77 8.38 20.76
N GLU A 218 -2.55 8.24 21.83
CA GLU A 218 -2.45 9.13 23.01
C GLU A 218 -1.18 8.87 23.82
N ARG A 219 -0.80 7.61 24.02
CA ARG A 219 0.45 7.26 24.71
C ARG A 219 1.65 7.82 23.94
N GLN A 220 1.69 7.73 22.62
CA GLN A 220 2.81 8.27 21.82
C GLN A 220 2.93 9.80 21.88
N HIS A 221 1.80 10.52 21.96
CA HIS A 221 1.81 11.98 22.14
C HIS A 221 2.19 12.40 23.57
N PHE A 222 1.88 11.57 24.56
CA PHE A 222 2.29 11.76 25.96
C PHE A 222 3.81 11.52 26.15
N TRP A 223 4.38 10.47 25.56
CA TRP A 223 5.82 10.17 25.64
C TRP A 223 6.70 11.22 24.96
N GLN A 224 6.24 11.84 23.86
CA GLN A 224 6.94 12.97 23.24
C GLN A 224 6.93 14.24 24.12
N GLY A 225 5.88 14.46 24.92
CA GLY A 225 5.81 15.56 25.87
C GLY A 225 6.74 15.37 27.08
N VAL A 226 6.83 14.15 27.61
CA VAL A 226 7.70 13.83 28.76
C VAL A 226 9.19 13.91 28.38
N LEU A 227 9.58 13.42 27.19
CA LEU A 227 10.97 13.52 26.72
C LEU A 227 11.41 14.97 26.44
N PHE A 228 10.49 15.84 25.99
CA PHE A 228 10.78 17.27 25.83
C PHE A 228 10.94 17.97 27.17
N TYR A 229 10.14 17.61 28.18
CA TYR A 229 10.23 18.16 29.53
C TYR A 229 11.54 17.75 30.23
N ASP A 230 11.93 16.48 30.15
CA ASP A 230 13.20 15.99 30.73
C ASP A 230 14.43 16.58 30.03
N TYR A 231 14.38 16.77 28.70
CA TYR A 231 15.45 17.44 27.96
C TYR A 231 15.58 18.92 28.34
N LEU A 232 14.46 19.63 28.52
CA LEU A 232 14.46 21.04 28.94
C LEU A 232 14.93 21.23 30.39
N VAL A 233 14.55 20.34 31.30
CA VAL A 233 15.01 20.35 32.70
C VAL A 233 16.49 19.96 32.80
N GLY A 234 16.95 19.01 31.99
CA GLY A 234 18.35 18.59 31.89
C GLY A 234 19.28 19.69 31.37
N VAL A 235 18.89 20.39 30.29
CA VAL A 235 19.68 21.50 29.73
C VAL A 235 19.65 22.72 30.66
N GLY A 236 18.49 23.03 31.26
CA GLY A 236 18.36 24.17 32.18
C GLY A 236 19.22 24.04 33.45
N SER A 237 19.24 22.85 34.06
CA SER A 237 20.02 22.59 35.27
C SER A 237 21.54 22.56 35.02
N GLY A 238 21.98 22.02 33.86
CA GLY A 238 23.39 21.97 33.49
C GLY A 238 24.02 23.36 33.29
N VAL A 239 23.30 24.30 32.67
CA VAL A 239 23.79 25.67 32.45
C VAL A 239 23.92 26.42 33.77
N ILE A 240 22.92 26.31 34.66
CA ILE A 240 22.96 26.97 35.98
C ILE A 240 24.10 26.42 36.83
N GLY A 241 24.29 25.09 36.85
CA GLY A 241 25.39 24.45 37.57
C GLY A 241 26.76 24.92 37.08
N SER A 242 26.96 25.01 35.75
CA SER A 242 28.22 25.47 35.17
C SER A 242 28.51 26.93 35.51
N VAL A 243 27.51 27.81 35.47
CA VAL A 243 27.68 29.23 35.81
C VAL A 243 28.04 29.40 37.28
N LEU A 244 27.36 28.68 38.18
CA LEU A 244 27.65 28.73 39.61
C LEU A 244 29.06 28.21 39.94
N LEU A 245 29.49 27.13 39.29
CA LEU A 245 30.84 26.59 39.48
C LEU A 245 31.92 27.57 38.98
N SER A 246 31.70 28.22 37.83
CA SER A 246 32.62 29.24 37.31
C SER A 246 32.72 30.46 38.23
N VAL A 247 31.59 30.94 38.77
CA VAL A 247 31.60 32.07 39.71
C VAL A 247 32.30 31.69 41.02
N ALA A 248 32.05 30.50 41.56
CA ALA A 248 32.71 30.01 42.77
C ALA A 248 34.23 29.88 42.57
N LEU A 249 34.67 29.32 41.43
CA LEU A 249 36.08 29.23 41.08
C LEU A 249 36.73 30.62 40.91
N CYS A 250 36.05 31.57 40.26
CA CYS A 250 36.53 32.95 40.16
C CYS A 250 36.65 33.63 41.53
N PHE A 251 35.71 33.40 42.45
CA PHE A 251 35.78 33.92 43.81
C PHE A 251 36.94 33.29 44.60
N LEU A 252 37.12 31.97 44.52
CA LEU A 252 38.25 31.27 45.13
C LEU A 252 39.60 31.78 44.60
N GLN A 253 39.70 31.99 43.29
CA GLN A 253 40.92 32.52 42.66
C GLN A 253 41.23 33.96 43.09
N LYS A 254 40.21 34.72 43.50
CA LYS A 254 40.34 36.09 44.02
C LYS A 254 40.65 36.15 45.53
N ILE A 255 40.38 35.06 46.26
CA ILE A 255 40.72 34.90 47.68
C ILE A 255 42.13 34.31 47.86
N LEU A 256 42.59 33.50 46.90
CA LEU A 256 43.92 32.84 46.89
C LEU A 256 45.04 33.67 46.23
N ARG A 257 44.76 34.92 45.82
CA ARG A 257 45.73 35.86 45.24
C ARG A 257 45.81 37.11 46.09
#